data_AF-A0A2S7TUF0-F1
#
_entry.id   AF-A0A2S7TUF0-F1
#
_cell.length_a   1.000
_cell.length_b   1.000
_cell.length_c   1.000
_cell.angle_alpha   90.00
_cell.angle_beta   90.00
_cell.angle_gamma   90.00
#
_symmetry.space_group_name_H-M   'P 1'
#
loop_
_entity.id
_entity.type
_entity.pdbx_description
1 polymer ?
#
loop_
_entity_poly.entity_id
_entity_poly.type
_entity_poly.pdbx_seq_one_letter_code
_entity_poly.pdbx_strand_id
1 'polypeptide(L)'
;MFHLLVSYQGWPESGGTLSRSRVYIREGDPIGSRFYTNGQLDVVKLKEHPALLVTETGGNGPQFAKVAYITSVVLGPSDASIQYVTDNGIFPISNTELEGHPVELGLGRFGLSHTCWRVCDVDLFKLLLQNQQKRAVSPKVFSLEAAFAQDENLVSIMMPFSAEFNPIYTTLQQATTAIGFSCVRADDIWEHHTIIQDIVNIIARAKVVVCDCSGKNPNVFYEAGIAHAIGKEVILITQSEHDIPFDLRHLRYIRYLPNGEGLGDLSVSLQAKLRSIRGW
;
A
#
# COMPACT_ATOMS: atom_id res chain seq x y z
N MET A 1 6.42 -22.20 -3.68
CA MET A 1 5.46 -23.22 -4.13
C MET A 1 4.17 -23.08 -3.35
N PHE A 2 3.04 -23.39 -3.99
CA PHE A 2 1.73 -23.44 -3.34
C PHE A 2 0.79 -24.39 -4.09
N HIS A 3 -0.30 -24.81 -3.45
CA HIS A 3 -1.35 -25.63 -4.05
C HIS A 3 -2.39 -24.75 -4.75
N LEU A 4 -2.63 -24.94 -6.04
CA LEU A 4 -3.78 -24.35 -6.74
C LEU A 4 -4.94 -25.36 -6.72
N LEU A 5 -5.99 -25.00 -5.99
CA LEU A 5 -7.17 -25.82 -5.75
C LEU A 5 -8.38 -25.15 -6.41
N VAL A 6 -8.77 -25.64 -7.59
CA VAL A 6 -9.91 -25.13 -8.37
C VAL A 6 -11.10 -26.10 -8.23
N SER A 7 -12.28 -25.58 -7.89
CA SER A 7 -13.50 -26.38 -7.70
C SER A 7 -14.72 -25.68 -8.30
N TYR A 8 -15.53 -26.39 -9.09
CA TYR A 8 -16.81 -25.88 -9.61
C TYR A 8 -17.80 -25.52 -8.49
N GLN A 9 -17.82 -26.30 -7.41
CA GLN A 9 -18.71 -26.04 -6.26
C GLN A 9 -18.16 -24.96 -5.31
N GLY A 10 -16.93 -24.49 -5.55
CA GLY A 10 -16.20 -23.63 -4.61
C GLY A 10 -15.66 -24.40 -3.41
N TRP A 11 -15.39 -23.65 -2.34
CA TRP A 11 -14.62 -24.09 -1.18
C TRP A 11 -15.29 -23.63 0.13
N PRO A 12 -16.20 -24.44 0.72
CA PRO A 12 -16.91 -24.08 1.96
C PRO A 12 -16.02 -24.23 3.19
N GLU A 13 -16.36 -23.61 4.32
CA GLU A 13 -15.51 -23.66 5.53
C GLU A 13 -15.34 -25.08 6.12
N SER A 14 -16.27 -25.99 5.82
CA SER A 14 -16.22 -27.40 6.25
C SER A 14 -15.20 -28.27 5.49
N GLY A 15 -14.41 -27.69 4.59
CA GLY A 15 -13.53 -28.41 3.68
C GLY A 15 -14.20 -28.78 2.36
N GLY A 16 -13.40 -29.22 1.38
CA GLY A 16 -13.85 -29.52 0.03
C GLY A 16 -13.43 -30.91 -0.46
N THR A 17 -14.06 -31.35 -1.55
CA THR A 17 -13.80 -32.66 -2.15
C THR A 17 -13.51 -32.51 -3.64
N LEU A 18 -12.53 -33.25 -4.14
CA LEU A 18 -12.18 -33.33 -5.56
C LEU A 18 -12.13 -34.78 -6.02
N SER A 19 -12.52 -35.07 -7.26
CA SER A 19 -12.28 -36.40 -7.82
C SER A 19 -10.78 -36.69 -7.89
N ARG A 20 -10.36 -37.93 -7.59
CA ARG A 20 -8.98 -38.40 -7.74
C ARG A 20 -8.42 -38.13 -9.14
N SER A 21 -9.27 -38.22 -10.17
CA SER A 21 -8.91 -37.91 -11.55
C SER A 21 -8.55 -36.43 -11.80
N ARG A 22 -8.85 -35.53 -10.85
CA ARG A 22 -8.57 -34.09 -10.89
C ARG A 22 -7.38 -33.69 -10.03
N VAL A 23 -6.75 -34.64 -9.32
CA VAL A 23 -5.51 -34.42 -8.56
C VAL A 23 -4.33 -34.60 -9.51
N TYR A 24 -3.69 -33.49 -9.89
CA TYR A 24 -2.61 -33.41 -10.86
C TYR A 24 -1.23 -33.32 -10.19
N ILE A 25 -1.11 -33.84 -8.97
CA ILE A 25 0.17 -34.07 -8.30
C ILE A 25 0.60 -35.49 -8.63
N ARG A 26 1.69 -35.64 -9.40
CA ARG A 26 2.14 -36.95 -9.91
C ARG A 26 3.59 -37.21 -9.52
N GLU A 27 3.89 -38.46 -9.19
CA GLU A 27 5.23 -38.90 -8.84
C GLU A 27 6.24 -38.75 -10.00
N GLY A 28 5.78 -38.87 -11.24
CA GLY A 28 6.61 -38.72 -12.45
C GLY A 28 6.88 -37.27 -12.89
N ASP A 29 6.33 -36.27 -12.19
CA ASP A 29 6.54 -34.85 -12.47
C ASP A 29 7.66 -34.29 -11.56
N PRO A 30 8.64 -33.51 -12.08
CA PRO A 30 9.64 -32.85 -11.25
C PRO A 30 9.10 -32.16 -9.99
N ILE A 31 7.97 -31.46 -10.08
CA ILE A 31 7.38 -30.76 -8.94
C ILE A 31 6.56 -31.72 -8.08
N GLY A 32 5.71 -32.54 -8.72
CA GLY A 32 4.82 -33.47 -8.05
C GLY A 32 5.55 -34.53 -7.23
N SER A 33 6.67 -35.05 -7.73
CA SER A 33 7.52 -36.05 -7.07
C SER A 33 7.95 -35.65 -5.66
N ARG A 34 8.11 -34.35 -5.40
CA ARG A 34 8.50 -33.81 -4.09
C ARG A 34 7.49 -34.14 -3.00
N PHE A 35 6.22 -34.29 -3.38
CA PHE A 35 5.11 -34.62 -2.49
C PHE A 35 4.85 -36.12 -2.35
N TYR A 36 5.74 -36.97 -2.86
CA TYR A 36 5.64 -38.42 -2.69
C TYR A 36 6.70 -38.92 -1.71
N THR A 37 6.36 -39.97 -0.98
CA THR A 37 7.25 -40.74 -0.11
C THR A 37 6.88 -42.21 -0.27
N ASN A 38 7.82 -43.06 -0.67
CA ASN A 38 7.61 -44.50 -0.92
C ASN A 38 6.42 -44.80 -1.88
N GLY A 39 6.27 -44.04 -2.97
CA GLY A 39 5.20 -44.24 -3.96
C GLY A 39 3.81 -43.78 -3.50
N GLN A 40 3.69 -43.16 -2.33
CA GLN A 40 2.43 -42.60 -1.83
C GLN A 40 2.52 -41.08 -1.66
N LEU A 41 1.39 -40.41 -1.88
CA LEU A 41 1.29 -38.97 -1.68
C LEU A 41 1.43 -38.66 -0.19
N ASP A 42 2.43 -37.86 0.15
CA ASP A 42 2.82 -37.53 1.51
C ASP A 42 2.04 -36.31 2.00
N VAL A 43 1.05 -36.56 2.85
CA VAL A 43 0.19 -35.52 3.42
C VAL A 43 0.97 -34.54 4.28
N VAL A 44 2.06 -34.95 4.94
CA VAL A 44 2.86 -34.05 5.77
C VAL A 44 3.48 -32.97 4.87
N LYS A 45 4.10 -33.37 3.76
CA LYS A 45 4.69 -32.44 2.79
C LYS A 45 3.66 -31.53 2.12
N LEU A 46 2.43 -32.02 1.88
CA LEU A 46 1.36 -31.17 1.34
C LEU A 46 1.05 -29.99 2.27
N LYS A 47 1.10 -30.18 3.58
CA LYS A 47 0.75 -29.17 4.58
C LYS A 47 1.80 -28.08 4.76
N GLU A 48 3.03 -28.29 4.28
CA GLU A 48 4.14 -27.34 4.38
C GLU A 48 3.97 -26.12 3.45
N HIS A 49 3.03 -26.18 2.51
CA HIS A 49 2.81 -25.14 1.52
C HIS A 49 1.40 -24.55 1.59
N PRO A 50 1.24 -23.24 1.35
CA PRO A 50 -0.07 -22.61 1.30
C PRO A 50 -0.87 -23.15 0.11
N ALA A 51 -2.17 -22.91 0.14
CA ALA A 51 -3.10 -23.22 -0.92
C ALA A 51 -3.85 -21.96 -1.36
N LEU A 52 -4.12 -21.87 -2.65
CA LEU A 52 -5.02 -20.90 -3.23
C LEU A 52 -6.30 -21.63 -3.62
N LEU A 53 -7.37 -21.36 -2.86
CA LEU A 53 -8.70 -21.93 -3.04
C LEU A 53 -9.45 -21.08 -4.06
N VAL A 54 -9.77 -21.64 -5.21
CA VAL A 54 -10.39 -20.95 -6.33
C VAL A 54 -11.71 -21.63 -6.68
N THR A 55 -12.78 -20.86 -6.82
CA THR A 55 -13.98 -21.37 -7.51
C THR A 55 -13.73 -21.33 -9.00
N GLU A 56 -14.10 -22.40 -9.70
CA GLU A 56 -14.06 -22.44 -11.16
C GLU A 56 -14.77 -21.22 -11.79
N THR A 57 -14.22 -20.66 -12.86
CA THR A 57 -14.86 -19.55 -13.59
C THR A 57 -16.20 -20.03 -14.15
N GLY A 58 -17.30 -19.40 -13.73
CA GLY A 58 -18.66 -19.83 -14.04
C GLY A 58 -19.22 -20.97 -13.17
N GLY A 59 -18.50 -21.35 -12.10
CA GLY A 59 -18.96 -22.27 -11.08
C GLY A 59 -19.97 -21.69 -10.09
N ASN A 60 -20.43 -22.52 -9.15
CA ASN A 60 -21.48 -22.20 -8.18
C ASN A 60 -21.00 -21.38 -6.97
N GLY A 61 -19.68 -21.22 -6.80
CA GLY A 61 -19.07 -20.50 -5.70
C GLY A 61 -18.72 -19.03 -6.02
N PRO A 62 -18.15 -18.31 -5.04
CA PRO A 62 -17.67 -16.95 -5.25
C PRO A 62 -16.56 -16.89 -6.30
N GLN A 63 -16.62 -15.92 -7.21
CA GLN A 63 -15.65 -15.74 -8.31
C GLN A 63 -14.36 -15.02 -7.86
N PHE A 64 -13.84 -15.45 -6.72
CA PHE A 64 -12.56 -15.02 -6.17
C PHE A 64 -11.85 -16.21 -5.52
N ALA A 65 -10.56 -16.03 -5.28
CA ALA A 65 -9.71 -16.96 -4.58
C ALA A 65 -9.35 -16.48 -3.18
N LYS A 66 -9.09 -17.44 -2.29
CA LYS A 66 -8.62 -17.21 -0.92
C LYS A 66 -7.37 -18.01 -0.63
N VAL A 67 -6.46 -17.44 0.15
CA VAL A 67 -5.30 -18.17 0.67
C VAL A 67 -5.74 -19.02 1.85
N ALA A 68 -5.25 -20.26 1.91
CA ALA A 68 -5.54 -21.21 2.97
C ALA A 68 -4.34 -22.11 3.26
N TYR A 69 -4.41 -22.84 4.36
CA TYR A 69 -3.43 -23.87 4.73
C TYR A 69 -4.15 -25.21 4.88
N ILE A 70 -3.68 -26.22 4.15
CA ILE A 70 -4.24 -27.57 4.23
C ILE A 70 -3.92 -28.13 5.62
N THR A 71 -4.94 -28.66 6.30
CA THR A 71 -4.81 -29.26 7.63
C THR A 71 -4.87 -30.78 7.59
N SER A 72 -5.65 -31.34 6.67
CA SER A 72 -5.79 -32.78 6.47
C SER A 72 -6.19 -33.10 5.03
N VAL A 73 -5.73 -34.25 4.55
CA VAL A 73 -6.09 -34.82 3.24
C VAL A 73 -6.40 -36.28 3.44
N VAL A 74 -7.58 -36.71 2.98
CA VAL A 74 -7.99 -38.11 2.96
C VAL A 74 -8.18 -38.51 1.50
N LEU A 75 -7.36 -39.46 1.03
CA LEU A 75 -7.47 -40.00 -0.33
C LEU A 75 -8.36 -41.24 -0.31
N GLY A 76 -9.58 -41.10 -0.83
CA GLY A 76 -10.50 -42.19 -1.09
C GLY A 76 -10.23 -42.88 -2.43
N PRO A 77 -11.02 -43.91 -2.77
CA PRO A 77 -10.89 -44.64 -4.04
C PRO A 77 -11.16 -43.75 -5.27
N SER A 78 -12.13 -42.85 -5.19
CA SER A 78 -12.61 -42.02 -6.30
C SER A 78 -12.45 -40.53 -6.05
N ASP A 79 -12.26 -40.11 -4.80
CA ASP A 79 -12.23 -38.75 -4.33
C ASP A 79 -11.06 -38.45 -3.36
N ALA A 80 -10.79 -37.17 -3.19
CA ALA A 80 -9.84 -36.62 -2.24
C ALA A 80 -10.57 -35.57 -1.42
N SER A 81 -10.72 -35.81 -0.12
CA SER A 81 -11.29 -34.86 0.83
C SER A 81 -10.18 -34.02 1.44
N ILE A 82 -10.37 -32.70 1.45
CA ILE A 82 -9.36 -31.72 1.84
C ILE A 82 -9.95 -30.82 2.92
N GLN A 83 -9.30 -30.80 4.08
CA GLN A 83 -9.59 -29.86 5.16
C GLN A 83 -8.53 -28.76 5.17
N TYR A 84 -8.93 -27.53 5.46
CA TYR A 84 -8.07 -26.37 5.46
C TYR A 84 -8.56 -25.27 6.39
N VAL A 85 -7.69 -24.31 6.65
CA VAL A 85 -8.03 -23.05 7.33
C VAL A 85 -7.69 -21.90 6.41
N THR A 86 -8.64 -20.99 6.20
CA THR A 86 -8.44 -19.78 5.38
C THR A 86 -7.63 -18.74 6.16
N ASP A 87 -6.68 -18.08 5.49
CA ASP A 87 -5.99 -16.91 6.01
C ASP A 87 -6.80 -15.64 5.71
N ASN A 88 -7.50 -15.13 6.73
CA ASN A 88 -8.32 -13.93 6.60
C ASN A 88 -7.50 -12.62 6.64
N GLY A 89 -6.19 -12.68 6.90
CA GLY A 89 -5.30 -11.52 6.82
C GLY A 89 -4.94 -11.14 5.38
N ILE A 90 -5.23 -12.02 4.42
CA ILE A 90 -4.96 -11.80 3.00
C ILE A 90 -6.28 -11.59 2.25
N PHE A 91 -6.41 -10.43 1.62
CA PHE A 91 -7.61 -10.10 0.86
C PHE A 91 -7.85 -11.06 -0.30
N PRO A 92 -9.13 -11.40 -0.61
CA PRO A 92 -9.46 -12.23 -1.76
C PRO A 92 -8.99 -11.63 -3.09
N ILE A 93 -8.67 -12.50 -4.05
CA ILE A 93 -8.21 -12.12 -5.39
C ILE A 93 -9.24 -12.57 -6.41
N SER A 94 -9.68 -11.71 -7.31
CA SER A 94 -10.69 -12.11 -8.31
C SER A 94 -10.12 -13.13 -9.31
N ASN A 95 -10.98 -13.97 -9.87
CA ASN A 95 -10.56 -14.92 -10.92
C ASN A 95 -9.95 -14.20 -12.12
N THR A 96 -10.52 -13.05 -12.53
CA THR A 96 -10.01 -12.23 -13.63
C THR A 96 -8.57 -11.77 -13.39
N GLU A 97 -8.22 -11.41 -12.15
CA GLU A 97 -6.84 -11.05 -11.81
C GLU A 97 -5.90 -12.25 -11.90
N LEU A 98 -6.31 -13.41 -11.39
CA LEU A 98 -5.51 -14.64 -11.47
C LEU A 98 -5.27 -15.07 -12.93
N GLU A 99 -6.28 -14.95 -13.80
CA GLU A 99 -6.15 -15.24 -15.23
C GLU A 99 -5.13 -14.33 -15.94
N GLY A 100 -4.75 -13.20 -15.33
CA GLY A 100 -3.65 -12.35 -15.78
C GLY A 100 -2.24 -12.92 -15.55
N HIS A 101 -2.10 -14.05 -14.83
CA HIS A 101 -0.81 -14.71 -14.53
C HIS A 101 -0.79 -16.18 -14.99
N PRO A 102 -1.07 -16.46 -16.28
CA PRO A 102 -1.29 -17.83 -16.75
C PRO A 102 -0.03 -18.70 -16.70
N VAL A 103 1.16 -18.13 -16.83
CA VAL A 103 2.42 -18.89 -16.80
C VAL A 103 2.73 -19.34 -15.38
N GLU A 104 2.67 -18.41 -14.42
CA GLU A 104 2.97 -18.63 -13.02
C GLU A 104 1.98 -19.61 -12.36
N LEU A 105 0.70 -19.53 -12.75
CA LEU A 105 -0.35 -20.42 -12.29
C LEU A 105 -0.46 -21.72 -13.11
N GLY A 106 0.36 -21.87 -14.16
CA GLY A 106 0.33 -23.02 -15.06
C GLY A 106 -1.02 -23.23 -15.75
N LEU A 107 -1.73 -22.15 -16.07
CA LEU A 107 -3.05 -22.19 -16.71
C LEU A 107 -2.89 -22.55 -18.19
N GLY A 108 -3.64 -23.59 -18.62
CA GLY A 108 -3.74 -23.97 -20.02
C GLY A 108 -4.89 -23.24 -20.73
N ARG A 109 -5.32 -23.77 -21.87
CA ARG A 109 -6.42 -23.21 -22.68
C ARG A 109 -7.75 -22.99 -21.94
N PHE A 110 -7.97 -23.70 -20.84
CA PHE A 110 -9.19 -23.65 -20.05
C PHE A 110 -9.09 -22.72 -18.84
N GLY A 111 -7.95 -22.05 -18.62
CA GLY A 111 -7.81 -21.09 -17.53
C GLY A 111 -8.20 -21.67 -16.17
N LEU A 112 -9.04 -20.93 -15.46
CA LEU A 112 -9.68 -21.34 -14.20
C LEU A 112 -11.05 -22.01 -14.40
N SER A 113 -11.46 -22.31 -15.63
CA SER A 113 -12.70 -23.05 -15.94
C SER A 113 -12.52 -24.57 -15.89
N HIS A 114 -11.63 -25.07 -15.03
CA HIS A 114 -11.36 -26.50 -14.92
C HIS A 114 -10.99 -26.90 -13.49
N THR A 115 -11.91 -27.60 -12.83
CA THR A 115 -11.73 -28.22 -11.52
C THR A 115 -10.47 -29.08 -11.47
N CYS A 116 -9.54 -28.74 -10.57
CA CYS A 116 -8.27 -29.45 -10.43
C CYS A 116 -7.58 -29.12 -9.10
N TRP A 117 -6.66 -30.01 -8.72
CA TRP A 117 -5.64 -29.73 -7.70
C TRP A 117 -4.27 -29.91 -8.34
N ARG A 118 -3.47 -28.84 -8.37
CA ARG A 118 -2.09 -28.86 -8.86
C ARG A 118 -1.16 -28.10 -7.93
N VAL A 119 0.14 -28.24 -8.13
CA VAL A 119 1.16 -27.45 -7.43
C VAL A 119 1.77 -26.45 -8.42
N CYS A 120 1.86 -25.19 -7.99
CA CYS A 120 2.52 -24.14 -8.73
C CYS A 120 3.91 -23.90 -8.14
N ASP A 121 4.96 -23.99 -8.96
CA ASP A 121 6.35 -23.77 -8.55
C ASP A 121 6.76 -22.30 -8.61
N VAL A 122 5.94 -21.46 -7.99
CA VAL A 122 6.22 -20.03 -7.78
C VAL A 122 5.95 -19.67 -6.32
N ASP A 123 6.47 -18.53 -5.89
CA ASP A 123 6.14 -17.96 -4.59
C ASP A 123 4.78 -17.27 -4.67
N LEU A 124 3.79 -17.83 -3.97
CA LEU A 124 2.43 -17.29 -3.91
C LEU A 124 2.44 -15.84 -3.43
N PHE A 125 3.10 -15.56 -2.32
CA PHE A 125 3.07 -14.24 -1.70
C PHE A 125 3.79 -13.20 -2.56
N LYS A 126 4.87 -13.57 -3.25
CA LYS A 126 5.50 -12.71 -4.26
C LYS A 126 4.53 -12.39 -5.40
N LEU A 127 3.81 -13.39 -5.92
CA LEU A 127 2.81 -13.20 -6.98
C LEU A 127 1.68 -12.28 -6.51
N LEU A 128 1.16 -12.50 -5.29
CA LEU A 128 0.10 -11.67 -4.71
C LEU A 128 0.56 -10.23 -4.48
N LEU A 129 1.77 -10.03 -3.96
CA LEU A 129 2.34 -8.70 -3.71
C LEU A 129 2.57 -7.93 -5.01
N GLN A 130 3.13 -8.58 -6.04
CA GLN A 130 3.31 -7.96 -7.36
C GLN A 130 1.97 -7.60 -7.99
N ASN A 131 0.94 -8.44 -7.83
CA ASN A 131 -0.41 -8.14 -8.28
C ASN A 131 -1.01 -6.92 -7.55
N GLN A 132 -0.84 -6.84 -6.23
CA GLN A 132 -1.27 -5.67 -5.45
C GLN A 132 -0.51 -4.39 -5.86
N GLN A 133 0.81 -4.47 -6.09
CA GLN A 133 1.61 -3.31 -6.51
C GLN A 133 1.21 -2.78 -7.88
N LYS A 134 0.83 -3.64 -8.84
CA LYS A 134 0.28 -3.21 -10.13
C LYS A 134 -1.03 -2.41 -9.98
N ARG A 135 -1.76 -2.61 -8.87
CA ARG A 135 -3.01 -1.90 -8.55
C ARG A 135 -2.79 -0.63 -7.76
N ALA A 136 -1.59 -0.36 -7.26
CA ALA A 136 -1.31 0.86 -6.54
C ALA A 136 -1.56 2.05 -7.47
N VAL A 137 -2.47 2.94 -7.08
CA VAL A 137 -2.72 4.18 -7.81
C VAL A 137 -1.42 4.98 -7.80
N SER A 138 -0.81 5.13 -8.96
CA SER A 138 0.39 5.94 -9.15
C SER A 138 0.03 7.21 -9.91
N PRO A 139 0.44 8.39 -9.42
CA PRO A 139 0.32 9.62 -10.18
C PRO A 139 1.10 9.52 -11.50
N LYS A 140 0.57 10.12 -12.57
CA LYS A 140 1.22 10.12 -13.90
C LYS A 140 2.23 11.25 -14.08
N VAL A 141 2.14 12.29 -13.25
CA VAL A 141 2.88 13.55 -13.39
C VAL A 141 4.16 13.55 -12.55
N PHE A 142 4.22 12.71 -11.52
CA PHE A 142 5.36 12.57 -10.61
C PHE A 142 5.37 11.17 -9.96
N SER A 143 6.53 10.72 -9.53
CA SER A 143 6.72 9.52 -8.70
C SER A 143 6.56 9.85 -7.22
N LEU A 144 6.09 8.86 -6.45
CA LEU A 144 5.96 8.90 -5.00
C LEU A 144 7.00 8.02 -4.29
N GLU A 145 8.04 7.57 -4.98
CA GLU A 145 9.08 6.70 -4.41
C GLU A 145 9.74 7.28 -3.16
N ALA A 146 9.91 8.60 -3.12
CA ALA A 146 10.46 9.30 -1.96
C ALA A 146 9.61 9.12 -0.68
N ALA A 147 8.35 8.71 -0.80
CA ALA A 147 7.50 8.37 0.35
C ALA A 147 7.99 7.12 1.09
N PHE A 148 8.81 6.28 0.47
CA PHE A 148 9.44 5.11 1.09
C PHE A 148 10.74 5.45 1.84
N ALA A 149 11.25 6.67 1.68
CA ALA A 149 12.47 7.16 2.33
C ALA A 149 12.16 8.32 3.29
N GLN A 150 11.16 8.13 4.16
CA GLN A 150 10.72 9.18 5.09
C GLN A 150 11.84 9.57 6.05
N ASP A 151 11.97 10.87 6.27
CA ASP A 151 12.84 11.45 7.28
C ASP A 151 11.96 11.92 8.44
N GLU A 152 12.05 11.18 9.56
CA GLU A 152 11.27 11.42 10.77
C GLU A 152 11.56 12.76 11.44
N ASN A 153 12.65 13.44 11.06
CA ASN A 153 13.02 14.74 11.60
C ASN A 153 12.83 15.88 10.60
N LEU A 154 12.35 15.61 9.38
CA LEU A 154 12.20 16.66 8.36
C LEU A 154 10.83 17.34 8.42
N VAL A 155 10.84 18.66 8.53
CA VAL A 155 9.70 19.54 8.27
C VAL A 155 9.90 20.23 6.93
N SER A 156 8.91 20.10 6.04
CA SER A 156 8.92 20.82 4.78
C SER A 156 8.00 22.03 4.84
N ILE A 157 8.47 23.18 4.34
CA ILE A 157 7.69 24.41 4.29
C ILE A 157 7.26 24.71 2.84
N MET A 158 5.95 24.77 2.65
CA MET A 158 5.27 25.16 1.42
C MET A 158 4.70 26.56 1.63
N MET A 159 5.24 27.56 0.94
CA MET A 159 4.84 28.95 1.18
C MET A 159 5.05 29.81 -0.07
N PRO A 160 4.42 30.99 -0.15
CA PRO A 160 4.73 31.93 -1.24
C PRO A 160 6.19 32.38 -1.20
N PHE A 161 6.78 32.57 -2.40
CA PHE A 161 8.20 32.88 -2.58
C PHE A 161 8.54 34.38 -2.56
N SER A 162 7.54 35.26 -2.42
CA SER A 162 7.80 36.70 -2.39
C SER A 162 8.65 37.08 -1.17
N ALA A 163 9.51 38.09 -1.31
CA ALA A 163 10.49 38.45 -0.28
C ALA A 163 9.87 38.82 1.08
N GLU A 164 8.59 39.23 1.09
CA GLU A 164 7.81 39.49 2.31
C GLU A 164 7.66 38.26 3.22
N PHE A 165 7.78 37.05 2.66
CA PHE A 165 7.71 35.78 3.39
C PHE A 165 9.04 35.33 3.99
N ASN A 166 10.16 35.99 3.68
CA ASN A 166 11.46 35.61 4.23
C ASN A 166 11.52 35.66 5.77
N PRO A 167 11.00 36.71 6.46
CA PRO A 167 10.96 36.71 7.92
C PRO A 167 10.08 35.60 8.51
N ILE A 168 8.99 35.25 7.82
CA ILE A 168 8.11 34.15 8.19
C ILE A 168 8.90 32.84 8.10
N TYR A 169 9.58 32.59 6.98
CA TYR A 169 10.40 31.40 6.81
C TYR A 169 11.49 31.28 7.88
N THR A 170 12.24 32.35 8.15
CA THR A 170 13.26 32.35 9.21
C THR A 170 12.66 31.98 10.56
N THR A 171 11.47 32.50 10.88
CA THR A 171 10.74 32.16 12.11
C THR A 171 10.38 30.67 12.16
N LEU A 172 9.83 30.12 11.07
CA LEU A 172 9.48 28.70 10.95
C LEU A 172 10.72 27.80 11.08
N GLN A 173 11.82 28.18 10.44
CA GLN A 173 13.10 27.46 10.50
C GLN A 173 13.69 27.47 11.92
N GLN A 174 13.68 28.61 12.60
CA GLN A 174 14.14 28.69 13.99
C GLN A 174 13.25 27.87 14.93
N ALA A 175 11.93 27.96 14.77
CA ALA A 175 10.97 27.22 15.59
C ALA A 175 11.12 25.70 15.46
N THR A 176 11.30 25.21 14.23
CA THR A 176 11.49 23.78 13.93
C THR A 176 12.85 23.27 14.44
N THR A 177 13.93 24.00 14.18
CA THR A 177 15.30 23.61 14.61
C THR A 177 15.47 23.65 16.12
N ALA A 178 14.81 24.59 16.82
CA ALA A 178 14.85 24.68 18.28
C ALA A 178 14.32 23.42 19.01
N ILE A 179 13.53 22.59 18.32
CA ILE A 179 12.99 21.33 18.84
C ILE A 179 13.54 20.10 18.11
N GLY A 180 14.67 20.25 17.43
CA GLY A 180 15.43 19.15 16.85
C GLY A 180 14.83 18.55 15.58
N PHE A 181 14.01 19.32 14.84
CA PHE A 181 13.66 18.99 13.45
C PHE A 181 14.63 19.71 12.50
N SER A 182 14.84 19.13 11.31
CA SER A 182 15.38 19.84 10.15
C SER A 182 14.25 20.53 9.39
N CYS A 183 14.56 21.63 8.70
CA CYS A 183 13.58 22.42 7.98
C CYS A 183 14.09 22.74 6.59
N VAL A 184 13.26 22.44 5.58
CA VAL A 184 13.55 22.73 4.18
C VAL A 184 12.37 23.51 3.60
N ARG A 185 12.64 24.69 3.05
CA ARG A 185 11.70 25.36 2.15
C ARG A 185 11.79 24.71 0.79
N ALA A 186 10.64 24.41 0.18
CA ALA A 186 10.61 23.87 -1.19
C ALA A 186 11.41 24.76 -2.17
N ASP A 187 11.49 26.06 -1.86
CA ASP A 187 12.16 27.04 -2.70
C ASP A 187 13.69 27.14 -2.59
N ASP A 188 14.33 26.50 -1.61
CA ASP A 188 15.80 26.59 -1.45
C ASP A 188 16.56 25.72 -2.49
N ILE A 189 15.85 25.07 -3.41
CA ILE A 189 16.38 24.19 -4.49
C ILE A 189 16.40 24.92 -5.87
N TRP A 190 16.08 26.21 -5.88
CA TRP A 190 15.82 27.04 -7.07
C TRP A 190 17.06 27.54 -7.84
N GLU A 191 17.74 26.65 -8.56
CA GLU A 191 18.56 27.08 -9.69
C GLU A 191 18.05 26.63 -11.07
N HIS A 192 17.18 25.62 -11.18
CA HIS A 192 16.69 25.16 -12.48
C HIS A 192 15.21 24.73 -12.46
N HIS A 193 14.43 25.20 -13.45
CA HIS A 193 13.10 24.77 -13.88
C HIS A 193 12.44 23.70 -12.98
N THR A 194 11.55 24.12 -12.08
CA THR A 194 10.90 23.26 -11.08
C THR A 194 10.29 22.03 -11.73
N ILE A 195 10.96 20.89 -11.58
CA ILE A 195 10.35 19.60 -11.84
C ILE A 195 9.48 19.38 -10.61
N ILE A 196 8.15 19.36 -10.80
CA ILE A 196 7.17 19.00 -9.76
C ILE A 196 7.61 17.79 -8.90
N GLN A 197 8.41 16.90 -9.49
CA GLN A 197 9.08 15.80 -8.81
C GLN A 197 9.89 16.19 -7.57
N ASP A 198 10.65 17.29 -7.59
CA ASP A 198 11.51 17.67 -6.47
C ASP A 198 10.68 18.14 -5.27
N ILE A 199 9.67 18.97 -5.53
CA ILE A 199 8.70 19.40 -4.52
C ILE A 199 8.01 18.18 -3.92
N VAL A 200 7.51 17.27 -4.77
CA VAL A 200 6.88 16.03 -4.33
C VAL A 200 7.84 15.17 -3.52
N ASN A 201 9.12 15.09 -3.89
CA ASN A 201 10.11 14.32 -3.15
C ASN A 201 10.29 14.87 -1.72
N ILE A 202 10.31 16.19 -1.55
CA ILE A 202 10.44 16.80 -0.22
C ILE A 202 9.17 16.57 0.60
N ILE A 203 7.98 16.79 0.02
CA ILE A 203 6.69 16.50 0.66
C ILE A 203 6.66 15.04 1.11
N ALA A 204 7.01 14.12 0.22
CA ALA A 204 6.95 12.69 0.45
C ALA A 204 7.98 12.21 1.49
N ARG A 205 9.15 12.85 1.58
CA ARG A 205 10.15 12.54 2.62
C ARG A 205 9.80 13.14 3.97
N ALA A 206 9.21 14.32 4.01
CA ALA A 206 8.98 15.04 5.26
C ALA A 206 8.04 14.28 6.21
N LYS A 207 8.32 14.39 7.51
CA LYS A 207 7.42 13.93 8.56
C LYS A 207 6.19 14.84 8.68
N VAL A 208 6.42 16.15 8.59
CA VAL A 208 5.40 17.19 8.70
C VAL A 208 5.56 18.17 7.55
N VAL A 209 4.44 18.59 6.97
CA VAL A 209 4.41 19.63 5.94
C VAL A 209 3.70 20.84 6.52
N VAL A 210 4.34 22.00 6.52
CA VAL A 210 3.72 23.27 6.89
C VAL A 210 3.34 24.00 5.61
N CYS A 211 2.08 24.39 5.47
CA CYS A 211 1.58 25.10 4.30
C CYS A 211 1.09 26.50 4.71
N ASP A 212 1.72 27.53 4.17
CA ASP A 212 1.30 28.92 4.33
C ASP A 212 0.28 29.32 3.26
N CYS A 213 -0.99 29.38 3.66
CA CYS A 213 -2.10 29.68 2.76
C CYS A 213 -2.27 31.19 2.48
N SER A 214 -1.47 32.06 3.11
CA SER A 214 -1.61 33.51 3.01
C SER A 214 -1.51 33.97 1.55
N GLY A 215 -2.39 34.91 1.17
CA GLY A 215 -2.41 35.42 -0.20
C GLY A 215 -2.94 34.44 -1.26
N LYS A 216 -3.47 33.27 -0.84
CA LYS A 216 -4.17 32.30 -1.70
C LYS A 216 -3.32 31.76 -2.85
N ASN A 217 -2.05 31.46 -2.60
CA ASN A 217 -1.17 30.94 -3.63
C ASN A 217 -1.65 29.54 -4.12
N PRO A 218 -2.00 29.39 -5.41
CA PRO A 218 -2.52 28.13 -5.94
C PRO A 218 -1.51 26.97 -5.87
N ASN A 219 -0.21 27.26 -5.93
CA ASN A 219 0.83 26.23 -5.84
C ASN A 219 0.87 25.62 -4.44
N VAL A 220 0.78 26.45 -3.39
CA VAL A 220 0.76 25.95 -2.00
C VAL A 220 -0.47 25.09 -1.75
N PHE A 221 -1.62 25.41 -2.34
CA PHE A 221 -2.80 24.54 -2.24
C PHE A 221 -2.65 23.22 -3.01
N TYR A 222 -1.99 23.24 -4.16
CA TYR A 222 -1.67 22.04 -4.91
C TYR A 222 -0.74 21.12 -4.09
N GLU A 223 0.29 21.69 -3.47
CA GLU A 223 1.24 21.00 -2.59
C GLU A 223 0.55 20.43 -1.34
N ALA A 224 -0.32 21.21 -0.69
CA ALA A 224 -1.12 20.75 0.44
C ALA A 224 -2.04 19.58 0.04
N GLY A 225 -2.65 19.64 -1.15
CA GLY A 225 -3.45 18.56 -1.70
C GLY A 225 -2.65 17.27 -1.91
N ILE A 226 -1.43 17.36 -2.46
CA ILE A 226 -0.51 16.22 -2.59
C ILE A 226 -0.16 15.66 -1.22
N ALA A 227 0.21 16.52 -0.26
CA ALA A 227 0.57 16.12 1.09
C ALA A 227 -0.58 15.36 1.79
N HIS A 228 -1.82 15.86 1.68
CA HIS A 228 -3.01 15.17 2.18
C HIS A 228 -3.24 13.81 1.49
N ALA A 229 -3.12 13.76 0.15
CA ALA A 229 -3.39 12.56 -0.63
C ALA A 229 -2.44 11.41 -0.28
N ILE A 230 -1.19 11.70 0.09
CA ILE A 230 -0.20 10.69 0.50
C ILE A 230 -0.13 10.47 2.01
N GLY A 231 -1.06 11.08 2.77
CA GLY A 231 -1.22 10.85 4.21
C GLY A 231 -0.21 11.56 5.10
N LYS A 232 0.32 12.72 4.69
CA LYS A 232 1.19 13.54 5.55
C LYS A 232 0.41 14.31 6.60
N GLU A 233 1.05 14.54 7.75
CA GLU A 233 0.58 15.51 8.73
C GLU A 233 0.83 16.92 8.17
N VAL A 234 -0.25 17.64 7.89
CA VAL A 234 -0.19 18.99 7.32
C VAL A 234 -0.58 20.01 8.40
N ILE A 235 0.29 20.98 8.64
CA ILE A 235 0.02 22.14 9.48
C ILE A 235 -0.27 23.32 8.57
N LEU A 236 -1.52 23.77 8.54
CA LEU A 236 -1.90 24.98 7.83
C LEU A 236 -1.56 26.20 8.68
N ILE A 237 -0.95 27.22 8.07
CA ILE A 237 -0.76 28.54 8.67
C ILE A 237 -1.33 29.62 7.74
N THR A 238 -1.77 30.74 8.31
CA THR A 238 -2.32 31.83 7.52
C THR A 238 -2.28 33.17 8.25
N GLN A 239 -2.13 34.27 7.50
CA GLN A 239 -2.33 35.63 8.01
C GLN A 239 -3.82 35.99 8.14
N SER A 240 -4.68 35.35 7.34
CA SER A 240 -6.12 35.61 7.28
C SER A 240 -6.93 34.33 7.07
N GLU A 241 -7.99 34.16 7.85
CA GLU A 241 -8.91 33.02 7.69
C GLU A 241 -9.59 33.00 6.32
N HIS A 242 -9.73 34.19 5.70
CA HIS A 242 -10.30 34.33 4.37
C HIS A 242 -9.42 33.77 3.26
N ASP A 243 -8.14 33.51 3.55
CA ASP A 243 -7.21 32.89 2.62
C ASP A 243 -7.33 31.37 2.58
N ILE A 244 -7.95 30.77 3.60
CA ILE A 244 -8.23 29.33 3.61
C ILE A 244 -9.42 29.02 2.69
N PRO A 245 -9.24 28.15 1.68
CA PRO A 245 -10.33 27.68 0.82
C PRO A 245 -11.43 26.99 1.64
N PHE A 246 -12.68 27.07 1.20
CA PHE A 246 -13.83 26.52 1.93
C PHE A 246 -13.63 25.06 2.33
N ASP A 247 -13.11 24.23 1.41
CA ASP A 247 -12.85 22.81 1.65
C ASP A 247 -11.79 22.54 2.72
N LEU A 248 -10.92 23.51 3.04
CA LEU A 248 -9.88 23.37 4.07
C LEU A 248 -10.23 24.08 5.38
N ARG A 249 -11.28 24.93 5.41
CA ARG A 249 -11.63 25.74 6.60
C ARG A 249 -12.02 24.92 7.84
N HIS A 250 -12.49 23.69 7.64
CA HIS A 250 -12.83 22.79 8.73
C HIS A 250 -11.58 22.17 9.40
N LEU A 251 -10.42 22.27 8.75
CA LEU A 251 -9.14 21.86 9.31
C LEU A 251 -8.61 22.95 10.25
N ARG A 252 -7.84 22.54 11.26
CA ARG A 252 -7.17 23.49 12.15
C ARG A 252 -6.02 24.17 11.41
N TYR A 253 -5.90 25.48 11.62
CA TYR A 253 -4.80 26.28 11.12
C TYR A 253 -4.27 27.21 12.22
N ILE A 254 -3.00 27.60 12.11
CA ILE A 254 -2.39 28.61 12.98
C ILE A 254 -2.51 29.95 12.28
N ARG A 255 -3.31 30.85 12.86
CA ARG A 255 -3.37 32.23 12.42
C ARG A 255 -2.21 33.02 12.99
N TYR A 256 -1.56 33.85 12.18
CA TYR A 256 -0.46 34.71 12.63
C TYR A 256 -0.58 36.13 12.07
N LEU A 257 0.15 37.08 12.65
CA LEU A 257 0.32 38.42 12.09
C LEU A 257 1.76 38.58 11.58
N PRO A 258 1.98 39.22 10.41
CA PRO A 258 3.32 39.41 9.85
C PRO A 258 4.07 40.58 10.54
N ASN A 259 4.13 40.54 11.88
CA ASN A 259 4.84 41.48 12.73
C ASN A 259 5.59 40.71 13.84
N GLY A 260 6.47 41.39 14.59
CA GLY A 260 7.34 40.72 15.55
C GLY A 260 6.61 39.88 16.61
N GLU A 261 5.52 40.40 17.16
CA GLU A 261 4.70 39.69 18.16
C GLU A 261 3.99 38.46 17.54
N GLY A 262 3.34 38.64 16.39
CA GLY A 262 2.64 37.55 15.70
C GLY A 262 3.56 36.43 15.21
N LEU A 263 4.81 36.76 14.85
CA LEU A 263 5.83 35.75 14.54
C LEU A 263 6.31 35.01 15.80
N GLY A 264 6.37 35.69 16.95
CA GLY A 264 6.61 35.05 18.24
C GLY A 264 5.53 34.02 18.57
N ASP A 265 4.27 34.41 18.43
CA ASP A 265 3.11 33.53 18.67
C ASP A 265 3.05 32.34 17.69
N LEU A 266 3.39 32.59 16.41
CA LEU A 266 3.52 31.55 15.39
C LEU A 266 4.57 30.52 15.78
N SER A 267 5.75 30.98 16.23
CA SER A 267 6.84 30.10 16.67
C SER A 267 6.42 29.21 17.83
N VAL A 268 5.79 29.77 18.86
CA VAL A 268 5.31 29.02 20.03
C VAL A 268 4.25 27.99 19.63
N SER A 269 3.27 28.41 18.83
CA SER A 269 2.17 27.56 18.37
C SER A 269 2.67 26.41 17.49
N LEU A 270 3.59 26.70 16.58
CA LEU A 270 4.20 25.68 15.72
C LEU A 270 5.00 24.67 16.55
N GLN A 271 5.83 25.13 17.49
CA GLN A 271 6.59 24.24 18.37
C GLN A 271 5.66 23.32 19.16
N ALA A 272 4.58 23.87 19.75
CA ALA A 272 3.62 23.06 20.50
C ALA A 272 2.99 21.95 19.62
N LYS A 273 2.59 22.29 18.39
CA LYS A 273 2.02 21.33 17.44
C LYS A 273 3.04 20.26 17.03
N LEU A 274 4.29 20.65 16.74
CA LEU A 274 5.34 19.71 16.36
C LEU A 274 5.75 18.77 17.51
N ARG A 275 5.81 19.27 18.76
CA ARG A 275 6.03 18.42 19.94
C ARG A 275 4.93 17.39 20.11
N SER A 276 3.67 17.80 19.94
CA SER A 276 2.52 16.89 19.99
C SER A 276 2.58 15.80 18.92
N ILE A 277 3.08 16.11 17.72
CA ILE A 277 3.25 15.11 16.64
C ILE A 277 4.38 14.12 16.97
N ARG A 278 5.46 14.60 17.58
CA ARG A 278 6.62 13.77 17.98
C ARG A 278 6.34 12.91 19.22
N GLY A 279 5.26 13.18 19.96
CA GLY A 279 4.89 12.46 21.18
C GLY A 279 5.66 12.90 22.42
N TRP A 280 6.03 14.18 22.50
CA TRP A 280 6.65 14.80 23.68
C TRP A 280 5.63 15.47 24.60
#